data_AF-Q3B513-F1
#
_entry.id   AF-Q3B513-F1
#
_cell.length_a   1.000
_cell.length_b   1.000
_cell.length_c   1.000
_cell.angle_alpha   90.00
_cell.angle_beta   90.00
_cell.angle_gamma   90.00
#
_symmetry.space_group_name_H-M   'P 1'
#
loop_
_entity.id
_entity.type
_entity.pdbx_description
1 polymer ?
#
loop_
_entity_poly.entity_id
_entity_poly.type
_entity_poly.pdbx_seq_one_letter_code
_entity_poly.pdbx_strand_id
1 'polypeptide(L)'
;MNNYPDTVMTPPTPEAAKIAEIQFAYECAEEINDSCRNLFEAIRNSLDQLKEKRTAANESLCDVLAKKGSLRKKDYERMMDEIHAILDEKEQDARDELSSFLRDQREFALMLKDLIINAIDFSSPDLARRSRQLREELAAIASGQEERKAAVVKRLTDFQSAHSKIVAHLESLLHKREGIGAKDIKDVKHLVDREWGIKSN
;
A
#
# COMPACT_ATOMS: atom_id res chain seq x y z
N MET A 1 -39.84 -33.54 -39.21
CA MET A 1 -40.12 -32.24 -38.53
C MET A 1 -39.80 -32.43 -37.06
N ASN A 2 -38.62 -32.02 -36.63
CA ASN A 2 -38.23 -32.05 -35.22
C ASN A 2 -38.67 -30.72 -34.58
N ASN A 3 -39.75 -30.76 -33.80
CA ASN A 3 -40.07 -29.69 -32.87
C ASN A 3 -39.19 -29.86 -31.64
N TYR A 4 -38.17 -29.02 -31.51
CA TYR A 4 -37.58 -28.75 -30.20
C TYR A 4 -38.59 -27.90 -29.42
N PRO A 5 -38.99 -28.29 -28.20
CA PRO A 5 -39.72 -27.37 -27.34
C PRO A 5 -38.77 -26.23 -26.96
N ASP A 6 -39.13 -25.01 -27.37
CA ASP A 6 -38.55 -23.79 -26.82
C ASP A 6 -38.59 -23.90 -25.29
N THR A 7 -37.42 -24.09 -24.69
CA THR A 7 -37.28 -24.06 -23.25
C THR A 7 -37.44 -22.60 -22.87
N VAL A 8 -38.67 -22.23 -22.52
CA VAL A 8 -39.00 -20.90 -22.00
C VAL A 8 -38.12 -20.70 -20.78
N MET A 9 -37.09 -19.88 -20.94
CA MET A 9 -36.17 -19.49 -19.88
C MET A 9 -37.00 -18.76 -18.84
N THR A 10 -37.43 -19.49 -17.82
CA THR A 10 -38.29 -18.97 -16.76
C THR A 10 -37.46 -17.94 -16.00
N PRO A 11 -37.94 -16.70 -15.83
CA PRO A 11 -37.18 -15.69 -15.10
C PRO A 11 -36.87 -16.21 -13.69
N PRO A 12 -35.66 -15.95 -13.17
CA PRO A 12 -35.26 -16.46 -11.86
C PRO A 12 -36.30 -16.04 -10.82
N THR A 13 -36.65 -16.99 -9.94
CA THR A 13 -37.56 -16.67 -8.84
C THR A 13 -36.98 -15.52 -8.02
N PRO A 14 -37.81 -14.68 -7.38
CA PRO A 14 -37.32 -13.59 -6.52
C PRO A 14 -36.33 -14.06 -5.45
N GLU A 15 -36.42 -15.33 -5.05
CA GLU A 15 -35.52 -15.99 -4.11
C GLU A 15 -34.16 -16.35 -4.73
N ALA A 16 -34.14 -16.84 -5.97
CA ALA A 16 -32.91 -17.10 -6.72
C ALA A 16 -32.16 -15.80 -7.07
N ALA A 17 -32.89 -14.73 -7.41
CA ALA A 17 -32.29 -13.41 -7.65
C ALA A 17 -31.63 -12.84 -6.37
N LYS A 18 -32.25 -13.05 -5.19
CA LYS A 18 -31.69 -12.64 -3.89
C LYS A 18 -30.40 -13.39 -3.55
N ILE A 19 -30.38 -14.71 -3.74
CA ILE A 19 -29.19 -15.53 -3.48
C ILE A 19 -28.04 -15.08 -4.39
N ALA A 20 -28.33 -14.80 -5.67
CA ALA A 20 -27.33 -14.31 -6.61
C ALA A 20 -26.75 -12.94 -6.23
N GLU A 21 -27.57 -11.98 -5.79
CA GLU A 21 -27.08 -10.66 -5.34
C GLU A 21 -26.20 -10.76 -4.09
N ILE A 22 -26.55 -11.63 -3.13
CA ILE A 22 -25.76 -11.87 -1.91
C ILE A 22 -24.43 -12.57 -2.26
N GLN A 23 -24.46 -13.58 -3.12
CA GLN A 23 -23.26 -14.27 -3.58
C GLN A 23 -22.31 -13.33 -4.30
N PHE A 24 -22.84 -12.51 -5.22
CA PHE A 24 -22.05 -11.51 -5.94
C PHE A 24 -21.39 -10.49 -4.99
N ALA A 25 -22.13 -9.98 -3.99
CA ALA A 25 -21.57 -9.05 -3.01
C ALA A 25 -20.46 -9.70 -2.15
N TYR A 26 -20.61 -10.99 -1.82
CA TYR A 26 -19.61 -11.74 -1.06
C TYR A 26 -18.35 -12.02 -1.88
N GLU A 27 -18.51 -12.47 -3.13
CA GLU A 27 -17.41 -12.69 -4.07
C GLU A 27 -16.62 -11.40 -4.32
N CYS A 28 -17.31 -10.28 -4.55
CA CYS A 28 -16.67 -8.96 -4.70
C CYS A 28 -15.87 -8.57 -3.45
N ALA A 29 -16.38 -8.85 -2.25
CA ALA A 29 -15.68 -8.54 -1.01
C ALA A 29 -14.43 -9.42 -0.80
N GLU A 30 -14.50 -10.71 -1.15
CA GLU A 30 -13.34 -11.61 -1.10
C GLU A 30 -12.26 -11.22 -2.11
N GLU A 31 -12.64 -10.92 -3.35
CA GLU A 31 -11.71 -10.46 -4.40
C GLU A 31 -10.97 -9.17 -4.00
N ILE A 32 -11.69 -8.20 -3.42
CA ILE A 32 -11.08 -6.96 -2.89
C ILE A 32 -10.07 -7.28 -1.79
N ASN A 33 -10.44 -8.16 -0.86
CA ASN A 33 -9.59 -8.53 0.28
C ASN A 33 -8.31 -9.24 -0.18
N ASP A 34 -8.42 -10.17 -1.13
CA ASP A 34 -7.27 -10.90 -1.67
C ASP A 34 -6.39 -10.00 -2.54
N SER A 35 -6.97 -9.10 -3.35
CA SER A 35 -6.23 -8.10 -4.11
C SER A 35 -5.43 -7.17 -3.19
N CYS A 36 -6.06 -6.69 -2.12
CA CYS A 36 -5.38 -5.88 -1.10
C CYS A 36 -4.25 -6.68 -0.43
N ARG A 37 -4.50 -7.94 -0.03
CA ARG A 37 -3.48 -8.81 0.56
C ARG A 37 -2.25 -8.99 -0.32
N ASN A 38 -2.46 -9.27 -1.61
CA ASN A 38 -1.38 -9.45 -2.58
C ASN A 38 -0.56 -8.17 -2.77
N LEU A 39 -1.25 -7.02 -2.87
CA LEU A 39 -0.62 -5.72 -2.97
C LEU A 39 0.24 -5.42 -1.72
N PHE A 40 -0.25 -5.78 -0.52
CA PHE A 40 0.52 -5.61 0.72
C PHE A 40 1.77 -6.48 0.76
N GLU A 41 1.66 -7.74 0.36
CA GLU A 41 2.81 -8.63 0.34
C GLU A 41 3.86 -8.15 -0.65
N ALA A 42 3.45 -7.67 -1.83
CA ALA A 42 4.34 -7.09 -2.81
C ALA A 42 5.07 -5.84 -2.26
N ILE A 43 4.35 -4.94 -1.59
CA ILE A 43 4.94 -3.74 -0.99
C ILE A 43 5.89 -4.10 0.14
N ARG A 44 5.50 -4.98 1.07
CA ARG A 44 6.36 -5.44 2.17
C ARG A 44 7.66 -6.01 1.64
N ASN A 45 7.59 -6.92 0.67
CA ASN A 45 8.77 -7.53 0.06
C ASN A 45 9.66 -6.48 -0.61
N SER A 46 9.07 -5.49 -1.28
CA SER A 46 9.83 -4.38 -1.90
C SER A 46 10.53 -3.50 -0.85
N LEU A 47 9.87 -3.20 0.28
CA LEU A 47 10.45 -2.42 1.36
C LEU A 47 11.64 -3.16 2.00
N ASP A 48 11.48 -4.45 2.27
CA ASP A 48 12.54 -5.29 2.83
C ASP A 48 13.76 -5.36 1.89
N GLN A 49 13.54 -5.54 0.59
CA GLN A 49 14.62 -5.53 -0.42
C GLN A 49 15.36 -4.19 -0.46
N LEU A 50 14.66 -3.06 -0.38
CA LEU A 50 15.29 -1.74 -0.37
C LEU A 50 16.13 -1.54 0.90
N LYS A 51 15.63 -2.03 2.04
CA LYS A 51 16.34 -1.98 3.33
C LYS A 51 17.60 -2.84 3.31
N GLU A 52 17.54 -4.04 2.73
CA GLU A 52 18.70 -4.90 2.54
C GLU A 52 19.76 -4.23 1.65
N LYS A 53 19.35 -3.68 0.50
CA LYS A 53 20.26 -2.96 -0.40
C LYS A 53 20.92 -1.76 0.26
N ARG A 54 20.14 -0.96 1.00
CA ARG A 54 20.66 0.17 1.80
C ARG A 54 21.72 -0.30 2.79
N THR A 55 21.43 -1.37 3.53
CA THR A 55 22.35 -1.92 4.54
C THR A 55 23.65 -2.40 3.90
N ALA A 56 23.56 -3.16 2.81
CA ALA A 56 24.72 -3.63 2.07
C ALA A 56 25.56 -2.48 1.48
N ALA A 57 24.92 -1.44 0.96
CA ALA A 57 25.60 -0.24 0.47
C ALA A 57 26.33 0.49 1.61
N ASN A 58 25.67 0.68 2.76
CA ASN A 58 26.26 1.30 3.95
C ASN A 58 27.47 0.53 4.49
N GLU A 59 27.37 -0.80 4.59
CA GLU A 59 28.49 -1.66 5.00
C GLU A 59 29.68 -1.54 4.03
N SER A 60 29.40 -1.57 2.73
CA SER A 60 30.42 -1.41 1.68
C SER A 60 31.09 -0.03 1.75
N LEU A 61 30.33 1.03 2.03
CA LEU A 61 30.86 2.38 2.17
C LEU A 61 31.76 2.49 3.41
N CYS A 62 31.36 1.91 4.54
CA CYS A 62 32.18 1.77 5.75
C CYS A 62 33.53 1.12 5.45
N ASP A 63 33.54 0.02 4.70
CA ASP A 63 34.76 -0.70 4.31
C ASP A 63 35.68 0.13 3.41
N VAL A 64 35.11 0.85 2.44
CA VAL A 64 35.87 1.74 1.55
C VAL A 64 36.50 2.87 2.34
N LEU A 65 35.76 3.46 3.28
CA LEU A 65 36.25 4.52 4.16
C LEU A 65 37.38 4.05 5.07
N ALA A 66 37.25 2.85 5.65
CA ALA A 66 38.30 2.25 6.48
C ALA A 66 39.60 2.04 5.69
N LYS A 67 39.50 1.66 4.41
CA LYS A 67 40.67 1.44 3.54
C LYS A 67 41.33 2.74 3.05
N LYS A 68 40.54 3.78 2.75
CA LYS A 68 41.05 5.02 2.14
C LYS A 68 41.32 6.15 3.14
N GLY A 69 40.81 6.06 4.37
CA GLY A 69 40.98 7.08 5.41
C GLY A 69 40.39 8.45 5.06
N SER A 70 39.51 8.53 4.06
CA SER A 70 39.00 9.79 3.51
C SER A 70 37.97 10.51 4.41
N LEU A 71 37.34 9.77 5.33
CA LEU A 71 36.44 10.28 6.35
C LEU A 71 36.62 9.45 7.61
N ARG A 72 36.64 10.10 8.79
CA ARG A 72 36.71 9.36 10.06
C ARG A 72 35.45 8.51 10.19
N LYS A 73 35.62 7.22 10.49
CA LYS A 73 34.51 6.27 10.65
C LYS A 73 33.39 6.81 11.55
N LYS A 74 33.74 7.39 12.70
CA LYS A 74 32.79 7.98 13.65
C LYS A 74 31.97 9.15 13.07
N ASP A 75 32.56 9.94 12.18
CA ASP A 75 31.85 11.06 11.53
C ASP A 75 30.89 10.53 10.47
N TYR A 76 31.30 9.51 9.72
CA TYR A 76 30.44 8.81 8.77
C TYR A 76 29.24 8.14 9.47
N GLU A 77 29.51 7.31 10.48
CA GLU A 77 28.49 6.58 11.25
C GLU A 77 27.42 7.55 11.76
N ARG A 78 27.83 8.65 12.42
CA ARG A 78 26.90 9.67 12.91
C ARG A 78 26.05 10.30 11.81
N MET A 79 26.62 10.63 10.65
CA MET A 79 25.86 11.22 9.54
C MET A 79 24.88 10.22 8.92
N MET A 80 25.28 8.94 8.84
CA MET A 80 24.40 7.88 8.35
C MET A 80 23.31 7.52 9.36
N ASP A 81 23.57 7.59 10.66
CA ASP A 81 22.56 7.38 11.70
C ASP A 81 21.40 8.37 11.57
N GLU A 82 21.70 9.64 11.26
CA GLU A 82 20.68 10.65 11.00
C GLU A 82 19.84 10.31 9.75
N ILE A 83 20.49 9.86 8.67
CA ILE A 83 19.80 9.42 7.44
C ILE A 83 18.92 8.19 7.72
N HIS A 84 19.44 7.20 8.45
CA HIS A 84 18.72 5.99 8.81
C HIS A 84 17.52 6.30 9.71
N ALA A 85 17.66 7.19 10.68
CA ALA A 85 16.56 7.59 11.55
C ALA A 85 15.39 8.17 10.74
N ILE A 86 15.66 9.06 9.77
CA ILE A 86 14.62 9.61 8.89
C ILE A 86 13.99 8.51 8.03
N LEU A 87 14.80 7.64 7.44
CA LEU A 87 14.31 6.55 6.59
C LEU A 87 13.42 5.57 7.36
N ASP A 88 13.84 5.19 8.57
CA ASP A 88 13.10 4.26 9.41
C ASP A 88 11.81 4.91 9.96
N GLU A 89 11.82 6.21 10.27
CA GLU A 89 10.61 6.98 10.60
C GLU A 89 9.62 6.95 9.43
N LYS A 90 10.08 7.27 8.21
CA LYS A 90 9.20 7.30 7.03
C LYS A 90 8.74 5.91 6.61
N GLU A 91 9.55 4.88 6.85
CA GLU A 91 9.15 3.48 6.67
C GLU A 91 8.01 3.13 7.64
N GLN A 92 8.11 3.56 8.91
CA GLN A 92 7.07 3.34 9.90
C GLN A 92 5.78 4.10 9.54
N ASP A 93 5.87 5.36 9.12
CA ASP A 93 4.71 6.14 8.66
C ASP A 93 3.95 5.39 7.54
N ALA A 94 4.68 4.87 6.55
CA ALA A 94 4.12 4.10 5.45
C ALA A 94 3.44 2.80 5.94
N ARG A 95 4.05 2.10 6.91
CA ARG A 95 3.49 0.87 7.52
C ARG A 95 2.23 1.16 8.34
N ASP A 96 2.18 2.28 9.05
CA ASP A 96 1.04 2.66 9.88
C ASP A 96 -0.18 3.01 9.03
N GLU A 97 0.02 3.73 7.92
CA GLU A 97 -1.05 4.01 6.96
C GLU A 97 -1.61 2.75 6.33
N LEU A 98 -0.73 1.80 5.99
CA LEU A 98 -1.11 0.50 5.48
C LEU A 98 -1.98 -0.27 6.46
N SER A 99 -1.53 -0.29 7.72
CA SER A 99 -2.21 -0.98 8.81
C SER A 99 -3.56 -0.35 9.10
N SER A 100 -3.66 0.98 9.04
CA SER A 100 -4.95 1.68 9.14
C SER A 100 -5.88 1.29 8.00
N PHE A 101 -5.41 1.30 6.76
CA PHE A 101 -6.23 0.93 5.61
C PHE A 101 -6.76 -0.50 5.72
N LEU A 102 -5.92 -1.44 6.19
CA LEU A 102 -6.34 -2.82 6.45
C LEU A 102 -7.43 -2.94 7.50
N ARG A 103 -7.33 -2.16 8.58
CA ARG A 103 -8.38 -2.07 9.59
C ARG A 103 -9.66 -1.50 8.99
N ASP A 104 -9.55 -0.44 8.19
CA ASP A 104 -10.68 0.20 7.51
C ASP A 104 -11.38 -0.80 6.55
N GLN A 105 -10.61 -1.65 5.84
CA GLN A 105 -11.16 -2.72 4.99
C GLN A 105 -11.91 -3.78 5.81
N ARG A 106 -11.37 -4.16 6.96
CA ARG A 106 -12.01 -5.15 7.84
C ARG A 106 -13.31 -4.62 8.42
N GLU A 107 -13.31 -3.37 8.90
CA GLU A 107 -14.51 -2.70 9.37
C GLU A 107 -15.54 -2.57 8.25
N PHE A 108 -15.10 -2.28 7.02
CA PHE A 108 -15.98 -2.28 5.87
C PHE A 108 -16.63 -3.63 5.60
N ALA A 109 -15.87 -4.72 5.59
CA ALA A 109 -16.43 -6.05 5.39
C ALA A 109 -17.49 -6.39 6.46
N LEU A 110 -17.30 -5.93 7.70
CA LEU A 110 -18.29 -6.08 8.78
C LEU A 110 -19.54 -5.23 8.52
N MET A 111 -19.39 -3.97 8.12
CA MET A 111 -20.53 -3.12 7.76
C MET A 111 -21.33 -3.71 6.61
N LEU A 112 -20.65 -4.18 5.55
CA LEU A 112 -21.30 -4.82 4.40
C LEU A 112 -22.10 -6.05 4.84
N LYS A 113 -21.51 -6.90 5.69
CA LYS A 113 -22.17 -8.07 6.25
C LYS A 113 -23.41 -7.69 7.05
N ASP A 114 -23.31 -6.72 7.96
CA ASP A 114 -24.44 -6.26 8.77
C ASP A 114 -25.56 -5.67 7.91
N LEU A 115 -25.18 -4.91 6.89
CA LEU A 115 -26.11 -4.29 5.96
C LEU A 115 -26.84 -5.36 5.12
N ILE A 116 -26.14 -6.41 4.67
CA ILE A 116 -26.77 -7.59 4.04
C ILE A 116 -27.71 -8.30 5.01
N ILE A 117 -27.29 -8.58 6.25
CA ILE A 117 -28.12 -9.26 7.27
C ILE A 117 -29.40 -8.47 7.55
N ASN A 118 -29.29 -7.15 7.70
CA ASN A 118 -30.43 -6.26 7.96
C ASN A 118 -31.32 -6.08 6.73
N ALA A 119 -30.74 -6.20 5.53
CA ALA A 119 -31.51 -6.14 4.29
C ALA A 119 -32.42 -7.38 4.14
N ILE A 120 -32.02 -8.58 4.62
CA ILE A 120 -32.75 -9.86 4.45
C ILE A 120 -34.22 -9.83 4.93
N ASP A 121 -34.65 -8.87 5.74
CA ASP A 121 -36.06 -8.69 6.13
C ASP A 121 -36.91 -7.99 5.03
N PHE A 122 -37.04 -8.68 3.89
CA PHE A 122 -37.61 -8.17 2.63
C PHE A 122 -39.09 -8.52 2.40
N SER A 123 -39.79 -9.03 3.40
CA SER A 123 -41.25 -9.29 3.33
C SER A 123 -42.09 -8.01 3.40
N SER A 124 -41.45 -6.84 3.47
CA SER A 124 -42.06 -5.53 3.60
C SER A 124 -42.39 -4.91 2.24
N PRO A 125 -43.53 -4.18 2.10
CA PRO A 125 -43.88 -3.42 0.90
C PRO A 125 -42.85 -2.32 0.52
N ASP A 126 -41.85 -2.06 1.36
CA ASP A 126 -40.78 -1.07 1.16
C ASP A 126 -39.53 -1.61 0.41
N LEU A 127 -39.60 -2.81 -0.17
CA LEU A 127 -38.47 -3.50 -0.82
C LEU A 127 -37.68 -2.62 -1.81
N ALA A 128 -38.39 -1.93 -2.71
CA ALA A 128 -37.76 -1.09 -3.74
C ALA A 128 -37.01 0.11 -3.14
N ARG A 129 -37.55 0.70 -2.07
CA ARG A 129 -36.93 1.81 -1.33
C ARG A 129 -35.66 1.35 -0.62
N ARG A 130 -35.73 0.21 0.09
CA ARG A 130 -34.58 -0.38 0.78
C ARG A 130 -33.47 -0.83 -0.17
N SER A 131 -33.84 -1.44 -1.31
CA SER A 131 -32.88 -1.81 -2.37
C SER A 131 -32.16 -0.60 -2.96
N ARG A 132 -32.87 0.52 -3.17
CA ARG A 132 -32.23 1.78 -3.59
C ARG A 132 -31.27 2.31 -2.53
N GLN A 133 -31.68 2.37 -1.25
CA GLN A 133 -30.82 2.84 -0.16
C GLN A 133 -29.55 1.98 -0.02
N LEU A 134 -29.70 0.66 -0.06
CA LEU A 134 -28.59 -0.30 -0.09
C LEU A 134 -27.61 0.01 -1.23
N ARG A 135 -28.11 0.24 -2.45
CA ARG A 135 -27.24 0.56 -3.61
C ARG A 135 -26.51 1.90 -3.43
N GLU A 136 -27.19 2.92 -2.89
CA GLU A 136 -26.59 4.22 -2.63
C GLU A 136 -25.48 4.13 -1.57
N GLU A 137 -25.73 3.39 -0.48
CA GLU A 137 -24.75 3.14 0.58
C GLU A 137 -23.56 2.33 0.05
N LEU A 138 -23.79 1.25 -0.71
CA LEU A 138 -22.73 0.47 -1.35
C LEU A 138 -21.88 1.31 -2.30
N ALA A 139 -22.50 2.17 -3.11
CA ALA A 139 -21.77 3.03 -4.04
C ALA A 139 -20.91 4.07 -3.32
N ALA A 140 -21.44 4.70 -2.27
CA ALA A 140 -20.70 5.66 -1.45
C ALA A 140 -19.48 4.99 -0.79
N ILE A 141 -19.67 3.77 -0.27
CA ILE A 141 -18.57 3.04 0.35
C ILE A 141 -17.53 2.62 -0.68
N ALA A 142 -17.94 2.08 -1.83
CA ALA A 142 -17.01 1.70 -2.89
C ALA A 142 -16.15 2.90 -3.36
N SER A 143 -16.75 4.08 -3.49
CA SER A 143 -16.02 5.32 -3.81
C SER A 143 -15.00 5.68 -2.74
N GLY A 144 -15.40 5.66 -1.47
CA GLY A 144 -14.49 5.96 -0.36
C GLY A 144 -13.33 4.96 -0.25
N GLN A 145 -13.58 3.68 -0.55
CA GLN A 145 -12.54 2.64 -0.57
C GLN A 145 -11.52 2.88 -1.68
N GLU A 146 -11.96 3.24 -2.89
CA GLU A 146 -11.05 3.49 -3.99
C GLU A 146 -10.21 4.76 -3.76
N GLU A 147 -10.82 5.82 -3.20
CA GLU A 147 -10.08 7.04 -2.81
C GLU A 147 -9.01 6.74 -1.76
N ARG A 148 -9.36 5.96 -0.73
CA ARG A 148 -8.43 5.59 0.33
C ARG A 148 -7.31 4.70 -0.19
N LYS A 149 -7.64 3.71 -1.02
CA LYS A 149 -6.66 2.84 -1.71
C LYS A 149 -5.71 3.66 -2.56
N ALA A 150 -6.22 4.60 -3.37
CA ALA A 150 -5.39 5.46 -4.20
C ALA A 150 -4.42 6.31 -3.36
N ALA A 151 -4.89 6.85 -2.23
CA ALA A 151 -4.05 7.63 -1.32
C ALA A 151 -2.91 6.77 -0.71
N VAL A 152 -3.23 5.56 -0.26
CA VAL A 152 -2.26 4.61 0.30
C VAL A 152 -1.24 4.18 -0.74
N VAL A 153 -1.69 3.77 -1.93
CA VAL A 153 -0.83 3.39 -3.06
C VAL A 153 0.13 4.51 -3.43
N LYS A 154 -0.39 5.74 -3.52
CA LYS A 154 0.44 6.92 -3.82
C LYS A 154 1.55 7.09 -2.78
N ARG A 155 1.22 7.08 -1.49
CA ARG A 155 2.21 7.29 -0.41
C ARG A 155 3.28 6.20 -0.38
N LEU A 156 2.89 4.95 -0.59
CA LEU A 156 3.83 3.83 -0.67
C LEU A 156 4.75 3.94 -1.88
N THR A 157 4.20 4.33 -3.04
CA THR A 157 4.97 4.55 -4.26
C THR A 157 5.94 5.73 -4.11
N ASP A 158 5.49 6.82 -3.50
CA ASP A 158 6.31 8.00 -3.20
C ASP A 158 7.48 7.60 -2.28
N PHE A 159 7.21 6.82 -1.21
CA PHE A 159 8.26 6.29 -0.33
C PHE A 159 9.24 5.38 -1.08
N GLN A 160 8.75 4.40 -1.84
CA GLN A 160 9.59 3.47 -2.60
C GLN A 160 10.49 4.21 -3.58
N SER A 161 9.96 5.23 -4.26
CA SER A 161 10.71 6.07 -5.20
C SER A 161 11.83 6.83 -4.49
N ALA A 162 11.50 7.52 -3.38
CA ALA A 162 12.47 8.28 -2.60
C ALA A 162 13.59 7.38 -2.06
N HIS A 163 13.23 6.25 -1.45
CA HIS A 163 14.19 5.28 -0.92
C HIS A 163 15.08 4.70 -2.03
N SER A 164 14.52 4.37 -3.20
CA SER A 164 15.29 3.89 -4.36
C SER A 164 16.31 4.90 -4.85
N LYS A 165 15.96 6.20 -4.90
CA LYS A 165 16.90 7.27 -5.28
C LYS A 165 18.06 7.37 -4.28
N ILE A 166 17.77 7.23 -2.99
CA ILE A 166 18.78 7.29 -1.93
C ILE A 166 19.73 6.11 -2.01
N VAL A 167 19.20 4.89 -2.19
CA VAL A 167 20.02 3.69 -2.41
C VAL A 167 20.90 3.86 -3.65
N ALA A 168 20.34 4.30 -4.77
CA ALA A 168 21.11 4.54 -5.99
C ALA A 168 22.21 5.60 -5.78
N HIS A 169 21.95 6.64 -4.98
CA HIS A 169 22.97 7.63 -4.65
C HIS A 169 24.09 7.03 -3.80
N LEU A 170 23.77 6.25 -2.77
CA LEU A 170 24.76 5.53 -1.95
C LEU A 170 25.60 4.57 -2.78
N GLU A 171 24.97 3.81 -3.69
CA GLU A 171 25.67 2.93 -4.63
C GLU A 171 26.60 3.71 -5.57
N SER A 172 26.17 4.88 -6.05
CA SER A 172 27.02 5.74 -6.88
C SER A 172 28.29 6.21 -6.16
N LEU A 173 28.21 6.43 -4.84
CA LEU A 173 29.36 6.79 -4.02
C LEU A 173 30.39 5.65 -3.93
N LEU A 174 29.95 4.39 -3.97
CA LEU A 174 30.85 3.23 -4.03
C LEU A 174 31.69 3.21 -5.31
N HIS A 175 31.17 3.76 -6.40
CA HIS A 175 31.87 3.81 -7.69
C HIS A 175 32.84 4.99 -7.79
N LYS A 176 32.82 5.91 -6.83
CA LYS A 176 33.70 7.09 -6.79
C LYS A 176 35.13 6.69 -6.44
N ARG A 177 36.04 6.79 -7.42
CA ARG A 177 37.45 6.39 -7.26
C ARG A 177 38.24 7.26 -6.28
N GLU A 178 37.91 8.54 -6.16
CA GLU A 178 38.67 9.55 -5.40
C GLU A 178 38.45 9.49 -3.87
N GLY A 179 37.67 8.52 -3.38
CA GLY A 179 37.31 8.43 -1.97
C GLY A 179 36.05 9.24 -1.66
N ILE A 180 35.43 8.92 -0.52
CA ILE A 180 34.15 9.49 -0.10
C ILE A 180 34.44 10.49 1.01
N GLY A 181 33.96 11.72 0.84
CA GLY A 181 34.13 12.81 1.81
C GLY A 181 32.83 13.13 2.55
N ALA A 182 32.93 13.95 3.59
CA ALA A 182 31.75 14.41 4.35
C ALA A 182 30.72 15.15 3.48
N LYS A 183 31.16 15.83 2.42
CA LYS A 183 30.27 16.49 1.46
C LYS A 183 29.36 15.49 0.76
N ASP A 184 29.90 14.35 0.34
CA ASP A 184 29.14 13.32 -0.37
C ASP A 184 28.00 12.76 0.51
N ILE A 185 28.26 12.58 1.81
CA ILE A 185 27.25 12.11 2.76
C ILE A 185 26.21 13.20 3.07
N LYS A 186 26.65 14.46 3.15
CA LYS A 186 25.72 15.61 3.25
C LYS A 186 24.83 15.72 2.04
N ASP A 187 25.32 15.42 0.84
CA ASP A 187 24.53 15.43 -0.38
C ASP A 187 23.43 14.34 -0.33
N VAL A 188 23.73 13.16 0.24
CA VAL A 188 22.70 12.14 0.54
C VAL A 188 21.67 12.66 1.53
N LYS A 189 22.10 13.31 2.62
CA LYS A 189 21.18 13.90 3.60
C LYS A 189 20.29 14.98 2.97
N HIS A 190 20.84 15.85 2.14
CA HIS A 190 20.06 16.87 1.43
C HIS A 190 19.07 16.26 0.42
N LEU A 191 19.40 15.11 -0.17
CA LEU A 191 18.47 14.35 -0.98
C LEU A 191 17.30 13.82 -0.14
N VAL A 192 17.59 13.20 1.01
CA VAL A 192 16.59 12.76 1.99
C VAL A 192 15.68 13.93 2.37
N ASP A 193 16.26 15.04 2.83
CA ASP A 193 15.51 16.22 3.26
C ASP A 193 14.61 16.77 2.14
N ARG A 194 15.09 16.77 0.90
CA ARG A 194 14.33 17.23 -0.26
C ARG A 194 13.16 16.32 -0.59
N GLU A 195 13.38 15.00 -0.62
CA GLU A 195 12.34 14.02 -0.96
C GLU A 195 11.20 14.03 0.06
N TRP A 196 11.48 14.38 1.32
CA TRP A 196 10.48 14.46 2.39
C TRP A 196 10.13 15.87 2.87
N GLY A 197 10.60 16.92 2.19
CA GLY A 197 10.29 18.31 2.52
C GLY A 197 10.74 18.76 3.92
N ILE A 198 11.77 18.11 4.47
CA ILE A 198 12.35 18.43 5.77
C ILE A 198 13.21 19.68 5.60
N LYS A 199 13.01 20.70 6.46
CA LYS A 199 13.87 21.88 6.47
C LYS A 199 15.20 21.52 7.13
N SER A 200 16.27 21.42 6.35
CA SER A 200 17.62 21.25 6.87
C SER A 200 18.04 22.50 7.68
N ASN A 201 18.47 22.30 8.93
CA ASN A 201 19.19 23.31 9.74
C ASN A 201 20.69 23.25 9.46
#